data_AF-A0A846CWP8-F1
#
_entry.id   AF-A0A846CWP8-F1
#
_cell.length_a   1.000
_cell.length_b   1.000
_cell.length_c   1.000
_cell.angle_alpha   90.00
_cell.angle_beta   90.00
_cell.angle_gamma   90.00
#
_symmetry.space_group_name_H-M   'P 1'
#
loop_
_entity.id
_entity.type
_entity.pdbx_description
1 polymer ?
#
loop_
_entity_poly.entity_id
_entity_poly.type
_entity_poly.pdbx_seq_one_letter_code
_entity_poly.pdbx_strand_id
1 'polypeptide(L)'
;MNNNPRQLAFIILQEIHRKQAFADFALDKYLRKNDLIDANRRLVTELVYGCVRRERSLDAIIDELAKKKSHQQNPDLRIILHIGLYQLSYLEQIPESAAVDTTVELAKQNKF
;
A
#
# COMPACT_ATOMS: atom_id res chain seq x y z
N MET A 1 -10.66 12.58 11.32
CA MET A 1 -9.27 12.14 11.04
C MET A 1 -9.31 10.66 10.74
N ASN A 2 -9.09 10.27 9.47
CA ASN A 2 -9.25 8.88 9.07
C ASN A 2 -7.96 8.13 9.47
N ASN A 3 -7.96 7.50 10.64
CA ASN A 3 -6.80 6.82 11.24
C ASN A 3 -6.47 5.47 10.56
N ASN A 4 -6.79 5.33 9.27
CA ASN A 4 -6.60 4.09 8.53
C ASN A 4 -5.15 4.01 8.02
N PRO A 5 -4.31 3.13 8.58
CA PRO A 5 -2.90 3.02 8.18
C PRO A 5 -2.74 2.64 6.70
N ARG A 6 -3.68 1.90 6.12
CA ARG A 6 -3.64 1.49 4.71
C ARG A 6 -3.94 2.64 3.77
N GLN A 7 -4.90 3.51 4.12
CA GLN A 7 -5.16 4.74 3.36
C GLN A 7 -3.96 5.68 3.40
N LEU A 8 -3.30 5.80 4.55
CA LEU A 8 -2.10 6.64 4.65
C LEU A 8 -0.93 6.05 3.86
N ALA A 9 -0.71 4.73 3.93
CA ALA A 9 0.29 4.05 3.11
C ALA A 9 0.05 4.24 1.61
N PHE A 10 -1.22 4.13 1.17
CA PHE A 10 -1.62 4.43 -0.20
C PHE A 10 -1.24 5.85 -0.63
N ILE A 11 -1.58 6.87 0.17
CA ILE A 11 -1.24 8.27 -0.12
C ILE A 11 0.28 8.46 -0.22
N ILE A 12 1.05 7.84 0.66
CA ILE A 12 2.52 7.94 0.66
C ILE A 12 3.10 7.27 -0.59
N LEU A 13 2.64 6.06 -0.93
CA LEU A 13 3.08 5.33 -2.11
C LEU A 13 2.71 6.09 -3.41
N GLN A 14 1.55 6.74 -3.46
CA GLN A 14 1.21 7.64 -4.55
C GLN A 14 2.19 8.80 -4.69
N GLU A 15 2.61 9.43 -3.57
CA GLU A 15 3.59 10.52 -3.62
C GLU A 15 4.96 10.02 -4.09
N ILE A 16 5.41 8.85 -3.63
CA ILE A 16 6.67 8.21 -4.06
C ILE A 16 6.64 7.96 -5.57
N HIS A 17 5.58 7.32 -6.07
CA HIS A 17 5.46 6.96 -7.49
C HIS A 17 5.34 8.19 -8.40
N ARG A 18 4.60 9.23 -7.97
CA ARG A 18 4.36 10.43 -8.79
C ARG A 18 5.51 11.43 -8.78
N LYS A 19 6.20 11.59 -7.65
CA LYS A 19 7.23 12.63 -7.48
C LYS A 19 8.66 12.09 -7.52
N GLN A 20 8.84 10.77 -7.69
CA GLN A 20 10.12 10.10 -7.49
C GLN A 20 10.77 10.50 -6.16
N ALA A 21 9.94 10.77 -5.15
CA ALA A 21 10.41 11.17 -3.84
C ALA A 21 11.05 9.96 -3.15
N PHE A 22 12.17 10.16 -2.46
CA PHE A 22 12.74 9.13 -1.61
C PHE A 22 11.72 8.68 -0.57
N ALA A 23 11.54 7.35 -0.45
CA ALA A 23 10.53 6.75 0.43
C ALA A 23 10.66 7.24 1.87
N ASP A 24 11.88 7.37 2.38
CA ASP A 24 12.17 7.88 3.73
C ASP A 24 11.63 9.30 3.94
N PHE A 25 11.85 10.19 2.97
CA PHE A 25 11.42 11.57 3.05
C PHE A 25 9.89 11.70 2.97
N ALA A 26 9.26 10.96 2.06
CA ALA A 26 7.81 10.94 1.94
C ALA A 26 7.16 10.40 3.22
N LEU A 27 7.65 9.26 3.73
CA LEU A 27 7.15 8.64 4.94
C LEU A 27 7.27 9.58 6.16
N ASP A 28 8.46 10.14 6.41
CA ASP A 28 8.70 11.03 7.56
C ASP A 28 7.79 12.28 7.51
N LYS A 29 7.61 12.87 6.33
CA LYS A 29 6.70 14.00 6.12
C LYS A 29 5.27 13.70 6.56
N TYR A 30 4.74 12.51 6.26
CA TYR A 30 3.38 12.15 6.65
C TYR A 30 3.28 11.65 8.09
N LEU A 31 4.30 10.94 8.59
CA LEU A 31 4.34 10.43 9.96
C LEU A 31 4.50 11.55 11.02
N ARG A 32 5.11 12.68 10.66
CA ARG A 32 5.17 13.88 11.53
C ARG A 32 3.88 14.69 11.52
N LYS A 33 3.13 14.64 10.41
CA LYS A 33 1.88 15.40 10.24
C LYS A 33 0.66 14.71 10.85
N ASN A 34 0.74 13.42 11.10
CA ASN A 34 -0.36 12.63 11.65
C ASN A 34 0.01 12.12 13.04
N ASP A 35 -0.87 12.39 14.01
CA ASP A 35 -0.76 11.84 15.36
C ASP A 35 -1.31 10.41 15.37
N LEU A 36 -0.44 9.47 15.00
CA LEU A 36 -0.76 8.04 14.94
C LEU A 36 -0.29 7.34 16.20
N ILE A 37 -1.14 6.45 16.72
CA ILE A 37 -0.70 5.45 17.70
C ILE A 37 0.44 4.59 17.13
N ASP A 38 1.31 4.08 17.99
CA ASP A 38 2.52 3.35 17.59
C ASP A 38 2.23 2.15 16.66
N ALA A 39 1.15 1.42 16.92
CA ALA A 39 0.76 0.28 16.08
C ALA A 39 0.46 0.71 14.63
N ASN A 40 -0.26 1.83 14.45
CA ASN A 40 -0.58 2.36 13.12
C ASN A 40 0.67 2.91 12.44
N ARG A 41 1.54 3.60 13.17
CA ARG A 41 2.82 4.10 12.65
C ARG A 41 3.69 2.95 12.12
N ARG A 42 3.80 1.85 12.88
CA ARG A 42 4.53 0.64 12.48
C ARG A 42 3.93 0.02 11.23
N LEU A 43 2.60 -0.13 11.18
CA LEU A 43 1.94 -0.71 10.02
C LEU A 43 2.10 0.14 8.75
N VAL A 44 1.96 1.47 8.85
CA VAL A 44 2.19 2.38 7.70
C VAL A 44 3.63 2.23 7.18
N THR A 45 4.60 2.23 8.10
CA THR A 45 6.02 2.10 7.79
C THR A 45 6.31 0.78 7.08
N GLU A 46 5.79 -0.33 7.61
CA GLU A 46 5.97 -1.66 7.05
C GLU A 46 5.33 -1.79 5.66
N LEU A 47 4.10 -1.28 5.48
CA LEU A 47 3.43 -1.31 4.18
C LEU A 47 4.18 -0.48 3.13
N VAL A 48 4.61 0.73 3.47
CA VAL A 48 5.30 1.63 2.53
C VAL A 48 6.64 1.04 2.11
N TYR A 49 7.52 0.71 3.06
CA TYR A 49 8.82 0.13 2.72
C TYR A 49 8.69 -1.25 2.10
N GLY A 50 7.76 -2.06 2.59
CA GLY A 50 7.47 -3.38 2.06
C GLY A 50 7.08 -3.36 0.59
N CYS A 51 6.11 -2.51 0.24
CA CYS A 51 5.64 -2.37 -1.14
C CYS A 51 6.75 -1.84 -2.06
N VAL A 52 7.51 -0.82 -1.63
CA VAL A 52 8.64 -0.29 -2.43
C VAL A 52 9.73 -1.36 -2.63
N ARG A 53 10.10 -2.08 -1.57
CA ARG A 53 11.14 -3.12 -1.62
C ARG A 53 10.73 -4.31 -2.49
N ARG A 54 9.44 -4.64 -2.53
CA ARG A 54 8.90 -5.81 -3.24
C ARG A 54 8.15 -5.46 -4.52
N GLU A 55 8.22 -4.22 -5.02
CA GLU A 55 7.40 -3.74 -6.13
C GLU A 55 7.40 -4.71 -7.32
N ARG A 56 8.59 -5.11 -7.80
CA ARG A 56 8.72 -6.05 -8.93
C ARG A 56 8.15 -7.43 -8.65
N SER A 57 8.27 -7.91 -7.41
CA SER A 57 7.70 -9.20 -7.01
C SER A 57 6.18 -9.13 -6.98
N LEU A 58 5.63 -8.03 -6.46
CA LEU A 58 4.18 -7.80 -6.43
C LEU A 58 3.61 -7.62 -7.84
N ASP A 59 4.35 -6.97 -8.74
CA ASP A 59 4.00 -6.88 -10.16
C ASP A 59 3.97 -8.24 -10.83
N ALA A 60 4.98 -9.08 -10.58
CA ALA A 60 5.02 -10.42 -11.14
C ALA A 60 3.79 -11.23 -10.73
N ILE A 61 3.35 -11.12 -9.47
CA ILE A 61 2.12 -11.75 -8.99
C ILE A 61 0.89 -11.20 -9.73
N ILE A 62 0.80 -9.88 -9.91
CA ILE A 62 -0.29 -9.27 -10.70
C ILE A 62 -0.26 -9.79 -12.14
N ASP A 63 0.92 -9.87 -12.74
CA ASP A 63 1.09 -10.30 -14.13
C ASP A 63 0.72 -11.77 -14.34
N GLU A 64 0.88 -12.61 -13.32
CA GLU A 64 0.47 -14.01 -13.36
C GLU A 64 -1.05 -14.18 -13.17
N LEU A 65 -1.65 -13.43 -12.23
CA LEU A 65 -3.04 -13.64 -11.81
C LEU A 65 -4.06 -12.78 -12.57
N ALA A 66 -3.70 -11.58 -13.00
CA ALA A 66 -4.63 -10.62 -13.57
C ALA A 66 -4.71 -10.70 -15.10
N LYS A 67 -5.91 -10.47 -15.65
CA LYS A 67 -6.12 -10.37 -17.11
C LYS A 67 -5.33 -9.22 -17.76
N LYS A 68 -5.23 -8.09 -17.05
CA LYS A 68 -4.44 -6.91 -17.44
C LYS A 68 -3.12 -6.97 -16.70
N LYS A 69 -2.01 -6.82 -17.42
CA LYS A 69 -0.68 -6.78 -16.84
C LYS A 69 -0.51 -5.55 -15.94
N SER A 70 0.36 -5.65 -14.95
CA SER A 70 0.70 -4.62 -13.96
C SER A 70 0.88 -3.23 -14.59
N HIS A 71 1.70 -3.14 -15.64
CA HIS A 71 1.96 -1.88 -16.36
C HIS A 71 0.75 -1.31 -17.12
N GLN A 72 -0.31 -2.10 -17.34
CA GLN A 72 -1.55 -1.68 -18.00
C GLN A 72 -2.64 -1.27 -17.00
N GLN A 73 -2.42 -1.49 -15.71
CA GLN A 73 -3.36 -1.12 -14.66
C GLN A 73 -3.33 0.40 -14.44
N ASN A 74 -4.44 0.93 -13.90
CA ASN A 74 -4.40 2.28 -13.36
C ASN A 74 -3.33 2.34 -12.25
N PRO A 75 -2.41 3.33 -12.25
CA PRO A 75 -1.33 3.40 -11.28
C PRO A 75 -1.78 3.37 -9.82
N ASP A 76 -2.90 4.03 -9.52
CA ASP A 76 -3.44 4.07 -8.16
C ASP A 76 -4.06 2.72 -7.77
N LEU A 77 -4.79 2.07 -8.68
CA LEU A 77 -5.30 0.72 -8.45
C LEU A 77 -4.15 -0.30 -8.25
N ARG A 78 -3.06 -0.17 -9.02
CA ARG A 78 -1.87 -1.02 -8.87
C ARG A 78 -1.25 -0.87 -7.48
N ILE A 79 -1.19 0.34 -6.93
CA ILE A 79 -0.72 0.56 -5.55
C ILE A 79 -1.65 -0.13 -4.53
N ILE A 80 -2.96 -0.05 -4.72
CA ILE A 80 -3.93 -0.73 -3.84
C ILE A 80 -3.74 -2.24 -3.88
N LEU A 81 -3.54 -2.81 -5.07
CA LEU A 81 -3.22 -4.23 -5.25
C LEU A 81 -1.90 -4.60 -4.58
N HIS A 82 -0.85 -3.77 -4.72
CA HIS A 82 0.42 -3.99 -4.03
C HIS A 82 0.25 -4.04 -2.51
N ILE A 83 -0.54 -3.13 -1.93
CA ILE A 83 -0.83 -3.12 -0.48
C ILE A 83 -1.53 -4.43 -0.07
N GLY A 84 -2.54 -4.87 -0.82
CA GLY A 84 -3.26 -6.12 -0.51
C GLY A 84 -2.39 -7.36 -0.63
N LEU A 85 -1.67 -7.48 -1.75
CA LEU A 85 -0.76 -8.60 -2.01
C LEU A 85 0.39 -8.63 -1.01
N TYR A 86 0.92 -7.48 -0.60
CA TYR A 86 1.98 -7.42 0.39
C TYR A 86 1.50 -7.94 1.75
N GLN A 87 0.30 -7.53 2.17
CA GLN A 87 -0.30 -8.04 3.40
C GLN A 87 -0.47 -9.56 3.36
N LEU A 88 -1.02 -10.10 2.27
CA LEU A 88 -1.22 -11.54 2.11
C LEU A 88 0.08 -12.34 2.05
N SER A 89 1.11 -11.80 1.40
CA SER A 89 2.33 -12.56 1.09
C SER A 89 3.42 -12.43 2.16
N TYR A 90 3.39 -11.37 2.97
CA TYR A 90 4.52 -11.02 3.85
C TYR A 90 4.13 -10.65 5.28
N LEU A 91 2.84 -10.43 5.59
CA LEU A 91 2.41 -10.04 6.94
C LEU A 91 1.61 -11.16 7.62
N GLU A 92 2.33 -12.13 8.17
CA GLU A 92 1.78 -13.30 8.87
C GLU A 92 0.80 -12.94 10.00
N GLN A 93 0.98 -11.77 10.62
CA GLN A 93 0.13 -11.28 11.69
C GLN A 93 -1.24 -10.74 11.22
N ILE A 94 -1.45 -10.57 9.90
CA ILE A 94 -2.71 -10.08 9.34
C ILE A 94 -3.47 -11.28 8.76
N PRO A 95 -4.66 -11.63 9.29
CA PRO A 95 -5.49 -12.68 8.71
C PRO A 95 -5.82 -12.41 7.24
N GLU A 96 -5.86 -13.45 6.41
CA GLU A 96 -6.11 -13.33 4.98
C GLU A 96 -7.43 -12.59 4.67
N SER A 97 -8.50 -12.90 5.40
CA SER A 97 -9.79 -12.22 5.26
C SER A 97 -9.67 -10.72 5.53
N ALA A 98 -8.96 -10.33 6.59
CA ALA A 98 -8.74 -8.93 6.91
C ALA A 98 -7.89 -8.22 5.84
N ALA A 99 -6.87 -8.87 5.30
CA ALA A 99 -6.06 -8.31 4.21
C ALA A 99 -6.92 -8.05 2.97
N VAL A 100 -7.78 -9.00 2.58
CA VAL A 100 -8.70 -8.85 1.44
C VAL A 100 -9.74 -7.77 1.71
N ASP A 101 -10.49 -7.87 2.80
CA ASP A 101 -11.60 -6.96 3.13
C ASP A 101 -11.12 -5.50 3.19
N THR A 102 -9.99 -5.27 3.84
CA THR A 102 -9.44 -3.91 3.98
C THR A 102 -8.89 -3.37 2.67
N THR A 103 -8.41 -4.23 1.77
CA THR A 103 -7.96 -3.82 0.43
C THR A 103 -9.14 -3.50 -0.48
N VAL A 104 -10.22 -4.28 -0.41
CA VAL A 104 -11.48 -4.00 -1.13
C VAL A 104 -12.09 -2.68 -0.66
N GLU A 105 -12.13 -2.46 0.65
CA GLU A 105 -12.61 -1.21 1.22
C GLU A 105 -11.72 -0.02 0.81
N LEU A 106 -10.40 -0.21 0.77
CA LEU A 106 -9.45 0.78 0.26
C LEU A 106 -9.74 1.13 -1.22
N ALA A 107 -10.03 0.14 -2.07
CA ALA A 107 -10.41 0.37 -3.46
C ALA A 107 -11.68 1.22 -3.58
N LYS A 108 -12.74 0.84 -2.84
CA LYS A 108 -14.02 1.57 -2.82
C LYS A 108 -13.83 3.02 -2.38
N GLN A 109 -13.06 3.26 -1.32
CA GLN A 109 -12.79 4.61 -0.79
C GLN A 109 -12.07 5.50 -1.81
N ASN A 110 -11.26 4.90 -2.69
CA ASN A 110 -10.53 5.60 -3.74
C ASN A 110 -11.21 5.50 -5.13
N LYS A 111 -12.50 5.10 -5.16
CA LYS A 111 -13.38 5.07 -6.34
C LYS A 111 -12.94 4.08 -7.44
N PHE A 112 -12.47 2.90 -7.03
CA PHE A 112 -12.22 1.76 -7.91
C PHE A 112 -13.24 0.64 -7.70
#